data_AF-A0A3B8U0L8-F1
#
_entry.id   AF-A0A3B8U0L8-F1
#
_cell.length_a   1.000
_cell.length_b   1.000
_cell.length_c   1.000
_cell.angle_alpha   90.00
_cell.angle_beta   90.00
_cell.angle_gamma   90.00
#
_symmetry.space_group_name_H-M   'P 1'
#
loop_
_entity.id
_entity.type
_entity.pdbx_description
1 polymer ?
#
loop_
_entity_poly.entity_id
_entity_poly.type
_entity_poly.pdbx_seq_one_letter_code
_entity_poly.pdbx_strand_id
1 'polypeptide(L)' 'MTEKEAYLFIDRMKKYGDIWEYGDVMWQYGGKTLEEAVEDRKFDISEFSSLTGMIIDEDDE' A
#
# COMPACT_ATOMS: atom_id res chain seq x y z
N MET A 1 -10.65 -11.04 1.47
CA MET A 1 -9.85 -11.42 2.64
C MET A 1 -10.75 -11.63 3.85
N THR A 2 -10.29 -12.44 4.80
CA THR A 2 -10.91 -12.64 6.11
C THR A 2 -10.54 -11.53 7.10
N GLU A 3 -11.24 -11.44 8.23
CA GLU A 3 -10.91 -10.49 9.29
C GLU A 3 -9.46 -10.64 9.79
N LYS A 4 -9.01 -11.88 9.99
CA LYS A 4 -7.63 -12.18 10.40
C LYS A 4 -6.60 -11.69 9.38
N GLU A 5 -6.88 -11.86 8.10
CA GLU A 5 -6.02 -11.37 7.02
C GLU A 5 -5.98 -9.85 6.98
N ALA A 6 -7.11 -9.17 7.17
CA ALA A 6 -7.15 -7.70 7.23
C ALA A 6 -6.30 -7.16 8.39
N TYR A 7 -6.38 -7.77 9.58
CA TYR A 7 -5.52 -7.37 10.70
C TYR A 7 -4.04 -7.67 10.46
N LEU A 8 -3.71 -8.77 9.78
CA LEU A 8 -2.34 -9.06 9.36
C LEU A 8 -1.81 -8.04 8.34
N PHE A 9 -2.66 -7.59 7.42
CA PHE A 9 -2.34 -6.51 6.50
C PHE A 9 -2.01 -5.22 7.26
N ILE A 10 -2.90 -4.79 8.18
CA ILE A 10 -2.72 -3.58 8.98
C ILE A 10 -1.42 -3.64 9.81
N ASP A 11 -1.15 -4.77 10.47
CA ASP A 11 0.08 -4.94 11.24
C ASP A 11 1.34 -4.85 10.37
N ARG A 12 1.30 -5.40 9.14
CA ARG A 12 2.38 -5.27 8.18
C ARG A 12 2.57 -3.82 7.75
N MET A 13 1.51 -3.13 7.31
CA MET A 13 1.59 -1.75 6.82
C MET A 13 2.04 -0.79 7.92
N LYS A 14 1.57 -1.00 9.15
CA LYS A 14 2.00 -0.21 10.31
C LYS A 14 3.52 -0.26 10.55
N LYS A 15 4.19 -1.38 10.25
CA LYS A 15 5.66 -1.49 10.35
C LYS A 15 6.39 -0.62 9.34
N TYR A 16 5.74 -0.30 8.23
CA TYR A 16 6.25 0.62 7.20
C TYR A 16 5.77 2.07 7.42
N GLY A 17 5.08 2.35 8.53
CA GLY A 17 4.52 3.68 8.81
C GLY A 17 3.20 3.98 8.08
N ASP A 18 2.64 2.99 7.38
CA ASP A 18 1.41 3.11 6.60
C ASP A 18 0.23 2.63 7.44
N ILE A 19 -0.50 3.57 8.04
CA ILE A 19 -1.57 3.24 9.00
C ILE A 19 -2.90 3.09 8.27
N TRP A 20 -3.54 1.95 8.49
CA TRP A 20 -4.82 1.58 7.90
C TRP A 20 -5.84 1.20 8.98
N GLU A 21 -7.08 1.58 8.76
CA GLU A 21 -8.22 1.09 9.56
C GLU A 21 -8.84 -0.14 8.91
N TYR A 22 -9.41 -1.03 9.74
CA TYR A 22 -10.05 -2.26 9.27
C TYR A 22 -11.13 -2.03 8.22
N GLY A 23 -11.95 -0.98 8.39
CA GLY A 23 -13.01 -0.63 7.45
C GLY A 23 -12.46 -0.33 6.06
N ASP A 24 -11.38 0.44 5.97
CA ASP A 24 -10.76 0.83 4.69
C ASP A 24 -10.11 -0.36 4.01
N VAL A 25 -9.43 -1.22 4.78
CA VAL A 25 -8.82 -2.44 4.26
C VAL A 25 -9.90 -3.37 3.71
N MET A 26 -11.02 -3.54 4.40
CA MET A 26 -12.12 -4.37 3.91
C MET A 26 -12.85 -3.74 2.72
N TRP A 27 -12.95 -2.42 2.68
CA TRP A 27 -13.56 -1.71 1.56
C TRP A 27 -12.70 -1.82 0.29
N GLN A 28 -11.39 -1.63 0.40
CA GLN A 28 -10.46 -1.65 -0.73
C GLN A 28 -10.01 -3.06 -1.13
N TYR A 29 -9.81 -3.94 -0.15
CA TYR A 29 -9.18 -5.24 -0.33
C TYR A 29 -10.06 -6.43 0.13
N GLY A 30 -11.30 -6.19 0.55
CA GLY A 30 -12.22 -7.25 1.02
C GLY A 30 -12.43 -8.39 0.02
N GLY A 31 -12.30 -8.12 -1.28
CA GLY A 31 -12.35 -9.13 -2.36
C GLY A 31 -11.04 -9.83 -2.70
N LYS A 32 -9.90 -9.36 -2.17
CA LYS A 32 -8.55 -9.87 -2.48
C LYS A 32 -8.01 -10.77 -1.36
N THR A 33 -6.97 -11.55 -1.62
CA THR A 33 -6.19 -12.23 -0.58
C THR A 33 -5.25 -11.27 0.14
N LEU A 34 -4.71 -11.66 1.30
CA LEU A 34 -3.67 -10.88 2.00
C LEU A 34 -2.45 -10.59 1.10
N GLU A 35 -2.00 -11.58 0.33
CA GLU A 35 -0.82 -11.45 -0.53
C GLU A 35 -1.06 -10.42 -1.63
N GLU A 36 -2.19 -10.54 -2.35
CA GLU A 36 -2.58 -9.57 -3.39
C GLU A 36 -2.70 -8.15 -2.84
N ALA A 37 -3.27 -7.97 -1.65
CA ALA A 37 -3.39 -6.65 -1.04
C ALA A 37 -2.02 -6.04 -0.69
N VAL A 38 -1.09 -6.84 -0.17
CA VAL A 38 0.26 -6.38 0.17
C VAL A 38 1.07 -6.05 -1.09
N GLU A 39 0.97 -6.87 -2.14
CA GLU A 39 1.65 -6.62 -3.41
C GLU A 39 1.12 -5.37 -4.10
N ASP A 40 -0.20 -5.19 -4.13
CA ASP A 40 -0.88 -4.00 -4.67
C ASP A 40 -0.42 -2.73 -3.95
N ARG A 41 -0.45 -2.72 -2.60
CA ARG A 41 0.00 -1.57 -1.83
C ARG A 41 1.50 -1.28 -2.01
N LYS A 42 2.33 -2.32 -2.12
CA LYS A 42 3.77 -2.18 -2.38
C LYS A 42 4.03 -1.59 -3.77
N PHE A 43 3.24 -1.97 -4.78
CA PHE A 43 3.28 -1.38 -6.10
C PHE A 43 2.90 0.10 -6.04
N ASP A 44 1.80 0.46 -5.38
CA ASP A 44 1.39 1.86 -5.16
C ASP A 44 2.49 2.71 -4.51
N ILE A 45 3.14 2.20 -3.44
CA ILE A 45 4.22 2.92 -2.76
C ILE A 45 5.47 3.07 -3.64
N SER A 46 5.78 2.04 -4.44
CA SER A 46 6.90 2.05 -5.39
C SER A 46 6.67 3.04 -6.53
N GLU A 47 5.47 3.05 -7.11
CA GLU A 47 5.08 3.98 -8.15
C GLU A 47 5.02 5.43 -7.64
N PHE A 48 4.58 5.63 -6.40
CA PHE A 48 4.65 6.95 -5.78
C PHE A 48 6.09 7.44 -5.62
N SER A 49 7.00 6.54 -5.23
CA SER A 49 8.43 6.87 -5.11
C SER A 49 9.06 7.19 -6.47
N SER A 50 8.72 6.44 -7.54
CA SER A 50 9.25 6.69 -8.89
C SER A 50 8.69 7.99 -9.51
N LEU A 51 7.41 8.32 -9.28
CA LEU A 51 6.82 9.60 -9.68
C LEU A 51 7.49 10.81 -9.02
N THR A 52 7.80 10.72 -7.72
CA THR A 52 8.50 11.82 -7.03
C THR A 52 9.95 11.99 -7.46
N GLY A 53 10.62 10.91 -7.90
CA GLY A 53 11.96 10.96 -8.47
C GLY A 53 12.01 11.57 -9.88
N MET A 54 10.93 11.47 -10.65
CA MET A 54 10.84 12.02 -12.01
C MET A 54 10.62 13.54 -12.04
N ILE A 55 10.17 14.15 -10.93
CA ILE A 55 9.89 15.60 -10.85
C ILE A 55 11.17 16.44 -10.60
N ILE A 56 12.32 15.82 -10.30
CA ILE A 56 13.60 16.52 -10.03
C ILE A 56 14.54 16.60 -11.26
N ASP A 57 14.18 16.03 -12.41
CA ASP A 57 15.05 16.02 -13.61
C ASP A 57 14.33 16.64 -14.83
N GLU A 58 14.05 17.95 -14.78
CA GLU A 58 13.71 18.72 -16.00
C GLU A 58 14.14 20.21 -15.89
N ASP A 59 15.24 20.48 -15.17
CA ASP A 59 15.89 21.80 -15.10
C ASP A 59 17.42 21.62 -14.93
N ASP A 60 18.05 20.90 -15.87
CA ASP A 60 19.50 21.01 -16.10
C ASP A 60 19.67 21.65 -17.49
N GLU A 61 19.75 22.99 -17.47
CA GLU A 61 20.08 23.91 -18.57
C GLU A 61 21.51 23.69 -19.10
#